data_AF-A0AA41SBH2-F1
#
_entry.id   AF-A0AA41SBH2-F1
#
_cell.length_a   1.000
_cell.length_b   1.000
_cell.length_c   1.000
_cell.angle_alpha   90.00
_cell.angle_beta   90.00
_cell.angle_gamma   90.00
#
_symmetry.space_group_name_H-M   'P 1'
#
loop_
_entity.id
_entity.type
_entity.pdbx_description
1 polymer ?
#
loop_
_entity_poly.entity_id
_entity_poly.type
_entity_poly.pdbx_seq_one_letter_code
_entity_poly.pdbx_strand_id
1 'polypeptide(L)'
;DGTIPLTLSLGLLTTLTEGFAMIGRMGKGSSYTPSKLPPKPVELWAYEPSPFCKVVREVLVELEIPHILHSCARGSPKRQILFKKAGHFQVPYLEDPNTGVEMFESAEIVDYLRATYVS
;
A
#
# COMPACT_ATOMS: atom_id res chain seq x y z
N ASP A 1 33.97 7.39 -5.47
CA ASP A 1 34.46 8.77 -5.27
C ASP A 1 33.70 9.59 -4.24
N GLY A 2 32.54 9.14 -3.73
CA GLY A 2 31.85 9.82 -2.60
C GLY A 2 31.29 11.20 -2.92
N THR A 3 31.42 11.66 -4.17
CA THR A 3 30.86 12.91 -4.66
C THR A 3 29.35 12.79 -4.80
N ILE A 4 28.64 13.69 -4.13
CA ILE A 4 27.19 13.76 -4.15
C ILE A 4 26.75 14.39 -5.48
N PRO A 5 25.85 13.77 -6.26
CA PRO A 5 25.31 14.38 -7.46
C PRO A 5 24.72 15.77 -7.16
N LEU A 6 24.94 16.74 -8.05
CA LEU A 6 24.50 18.13 -7.84
C LEU A 6 23.02 18.22 -7.49
N THR A 7 22.17 17.43 -8.16
CA THR A 7 20.72 17.38 -7.95
C THR A 7 20.32 17.01 -6.51
N LEU A 8 21.17 16.26 -5.79
CA LEU A 8 20.95 15.83 -4.41
C LEU A 8 21.66 16.73 -3.38
N SER A 9 22.47 17.70 -3.83
CA SER A 9 23.28 18.58 -2.97
C SER A 9 22.69 19.99 -2.77
N LEU A 10 21.57 20.32 -3.45
CA LEU A 10 20.99 21.67 -3.46
C LEU A 10 20.11 22.00 -2.23
N GLY A 11 20.03 21.10 -1.24
CA GLY A 11 19.32 21.32 0.02
C GLY A 11 17.83 21.60 -0.19
N LEU A 12 17.36 22.78 0.26
CA LEU A 12 15.94 23.18 0.20
C LEU A 12 15.34 23.11 -1.21
N LEU A 13 16.14 23.43 -2.24
CA LEU A 13 15.70 23.33 -3.64
C LEU A 13 15.34 21.89 -4.01
N THR A 14 16.17 20.91 -3.62
CA THR A 14 15.90 19.48 -3.83
C THR A 14 14.59 19.08 -3.14
N THR A 15 14.43 19.45 -1.87
CA THR A 15 13.21 19.14 -1.09
C THR A 15 11.94 19.70 -1.73
N LEU A 16 11.98 20.95 -2.22
CA LEU A 16 10.82 21.56 -2.89
C LEU A 16 10.48 20.82 -4.20
N THR A 17 11.49 20.48 -5.02
CA THR A 17 11.27 19.76 -6.28
C THR A 17 10.70 18.37 -6.08
N GLU A 18 11.14 17.65 -5.05
CA GLU A 18 10.57 16.35 -4.66
C GLU A 18 9.12 16.51 -4.18
N GLY A 19 8.83 17.57 -3.42
CA GLY A 19 7.47 17.91 -3.02
C GLY A 19 6.52 18.17 -4.21
N PHE A 20 7.00 18.82 -5.27
CA PHE A 20 6.21 19.03 -6.49
C PHE A 20 5.77 17.72 -7.15
N ALA A 21 6.63 16.69 -7.15
CA ALA A 21 6.26 15.37 -7.68
C ALA A 21 5.08 14.72 -6.93
N MET A 22 4.83 15.13 -5.68
CA MET A 22 3.78 14.59 -4.82
C MET A 22 2.45 15.36 -4.89
N ILE A 23 2.39 16.53 -5.54
CA ILE A 23 1.17 17.38 -5.59
C ILE A 23 -0.04 16.62 -6.14
N GLY A 24 0.16 15.78 -7.16
CA GLY A 24 -0.91 14.96 -7.75
C GLY A 24 -1.53 13.94 -6.80
N ARG A 25 -0.95 13.73 -5.61
CA ARG A 25 -1.47 12.84 -4.55
C ARG A 25 -2.22 13.57 -3.44
N MET A 26 -2.22 14.90 -3.42
CA MET A 26 -2.95 15.72 -2.44
C MET A 26 -2.75 15.27 -0.98
N GLY A 27 -1.55 14.83 -0.61
CA GLY A 27 -1.24 14.39 0.77
C GLY A 27 -1.85 13.03 1.18
N LYS A 28 -2.37 12.24 0.24
CA LYS A 28 -2.83 10.87 0.52
C LYS A 28 -1.71 10.02 1.14
N GLY A 29 -2.03 9.32 2.22
CA GLY A 29 -1.06 8.55 3.01
C GLY A 29 -0.23 9.38 3.99
N SER A 30 -0.45 10.70 4.11
CA SER A 30 0.37 11.59 4.97
C SER A 30 -0.32 12.04 6.26
N SER A 31 -1.59 11.68 6.47
CA SER A 31 -2.34 12.05 7.68
C SER A 31 -3.12 10.87 8.22
N TYR A 32 -3.22 10.80 9.55
CA TYR A 32 -3.92 9.74 10.26
C TYR A 32 -5.44 10.00 10.30
N THR A 33 -6.22 8.92 10.18
CA THR A 33 -7.66 8.87 10.40
C THR A 33 -7.96 7.85 11.52
N PRO A 34 -8.72 8.25 12.56
CA PRO A 34 -9.11 7.33 13.63
C PRO A 34 -9.74 6.03 13.11
N SER A 35 -9.28 4.90 13.66
CA SER A 35 -9.71 3.57 13.22
C SER A 35 -9.93 2.61 14.38
N LYS A 36 -10.71 1.56 14.12
CA LYS A 36 -10.89 0.41 15.00
C LYS A 36 -9.80 -0.60 14.66
N LEU A 37 -8.93 -0.90 15.61
CA LEU A 37 -7.83 -1.82 15.38
C LEU A 37 -8.35 -3.27 15.28
N PRO A 38 -8.03 -4.01 14.21
CA PRO A 38 -8.41 -5.42 14.11
C PRO A 38 -7.64 -6.28 15.13
N PRO A 39 -8.27 -7.31 15.70
CA PRO A 39 -7.59 -8.26 16.59
C PRO A 39 -6.43 -9.04 15.92
N LYS A 40 -6.55 -9.34 14.62
CA LYS A 40 -5.52 -10.02 13.82
C LYS A 40 -5.09 -9.12 12.66
N PRO A 41 -3.80 -9.12 12.28
CA PRO A 41 -3.34 -8.31 11.17
C PRO A 41 -3.97 -8.78 9.85
N VAL A 42 -4.37 -7.82 9.01
CA VAL A 42 -4.90 -8.08 7.67
C VAL A 42 -3.74 -8.44 6.74
N GLU A 43 -3.92 -9.34 5.78
CA GLU A 43 -2.88 -9.69 4.82
C GLU A 43 -3.08 -8.96 3.49
N LEU A 44 -2.02 -8.36 2.96
CA LEU A 44 -2.03 -7.67 1.68
C LEU A 44 -0.95 -8.26 0.77
N TRP A 45 -1.37 -8.87 -0.34
CA TRP A 45 -0.48 -9.25 -1.42
C TRP A 45 -0.36 -8.09 -2.39
N ALA A 46 0.86 -7.56 -2.53
CA ALA A 46 1.09 -6.33 -3.26
C ALA A 46 2.37 -6.38 -4.07
N TYR A 47 2.41 -5.57 -5.13
CA TYR A 47 3.62 -5.28 -5.88
C TYR A 47 3.94 -3.79 -5.70
N GLU A 48 5.12 -3.48 -5.13
CA GLU A 48 5.49 -2.11 -4.72
C GLU A 48 5.30 -1.06 -5.83
N PRO A 49 5.75 -1.30 -7.08
CA PRO A 49 5.61 -0.33 -8.18
C PRO A 49 4.18 -0.20 -8.74
N SER A 50 3.23 -1.03 -8.30
CA SER A 50 1.86 -0.96 -8.79
C SER A 50 1.12 0.23 -8.16
N PRO A 51 0.55 1.15 -8.97
CA PRO A 51 -0.22 2.28 -8.46
C PRO A 51 -1.49 1.83 -7.71
N PHE A 52 -2.09 0.70 -8.11
CA PHE A 52 -3.25 0.10 -7.45
C PHE A 52 -2.91 -0.43 -6.05
N CYS A 53 -1.71 -0.99 -5.89
CA CYS A 53 -1.25 -1.40 -4.57
C CYS A 53 -0.90 -0.19 -3.68
N LYS A 54 -0.41 0.90 -4.27
CA LYS A 54 -0.08 2.14 -3.55
C LYS A 54 -1.31 2.75 -2.89
N VAL A 55 -2.45 2.84 -3.61
CA VAL A 55 -3.69 3.41 -3.04
C VAL A 55 -4.20 2.61 -1.85
N VAL A 56 -4.13 1.27 -1.90
CA VAL A 56 -4.52 0.42 -0.77
C VAL A 56 -3.57 0.60 0.42
N ARG A 57 -2.25 0.65 0.18
CA ARG A 57 -1.25 0.89 1.24
C ARG A 57 -1.44 2.25 1.90
N GLU A 58 -1.77 3.29 1.14
CA GLU A 58 -2.07 4.60 1.70
C GLU A 58 -3.24 4.52 2.68
N VAL A 59 -4.32 3.82 2.33
CA VAL A 59 -5.48 3.68 3.23
C VAL A 59 -5.14 2.86 4.48
N LEU A 60 -4.37 1.78 4.35
CA LEU A 60 -3.90 1.01 5.51
C LEU A 60 -3.04 1.86 6.45
N VAL A 61 -2.19 2.73 5.91
CA VAL A 61 -1.35 3.65 6.68
C VAL A 61 -2.17 4.79 7.30
N GLU A 62 -3.08 5.41 6.54
CA GLU A 62 -3.99 6.45 7.04
C GLU A 62 -4.83 5.93 8.20
N LEU A 63 -5.28 4.67 8.13
CA LEU A 63 -6.07 4.02 9.19
C LEU A 63 -5.21 3.32 10.25
N GLU A 64 -3.88 3.36 10.17
CA GLU A 64 -2.97 2.65 11.10
C GLU A 64 -3.32 1.16 11.30
N ILE A 65 -3.83 0.50 10.25
CA ILE A 65 -4.25 -0.90 10.34
C ILE A 65 -3.00 -1.80 10.29
N PRO A 66 -2.76 -2.64 11.31
CA PRO A 66 -1.68 -3.60 11.29
C PRO A 66 -1.93 -4.62 10.17
N HIS A 67 -0.93 -4.80 9.31
CA HIS A 67 -1.05 -5.70 8.17
C HIS A 67 0.25 -6.43 7.83
N ILE A 68 0.13 -7.61 7.25
CA ILE A 68 1.23 -8.40 6.71
C ILE A 68 1.32 -8.12 5.21
N LEU A 69 2.44 -7.56 4.76
CA LEU A 69 2.67 -7.27 3.35
C LEU A 69 3.40 -8.42 2.63
N HIS A 70 2.70 -9.13 1.76
CA HIS A 70 3.29 -10.15 0.88
C HIS A 70 3.77 -9.55 -0.44
N SER A 71 5.06 -9.20 -0.49
CA SER A 71 5.68 -8.64 -1.71
C SER A 71 5.72 -9.64 -2.88
N CYS A 72 4.95 -9.33 -3.91
CA CYS A 72 4.78 -10.08 -5.16
C CYS A 72 5.61 -9.52 -6.31
N ALA A 73 6.83 -9.06 -6.00
CA ALA A 73 7.79 -8.56 -6.98
C ALA A 73 8.02 -9.54 -8.15
N ARG A 74 8.38 -9.02 -9.32
CA ARG A 74 8.66 -9.84 -10.50
C ARG A 74 9.73 -10.90 -10.17
N GLY A 75 9.46 -12.17 -10.47
CA GLY A 75 10.33 -13.30 -10.12
C GLY A 75 10.15 -13.84 -8.69
N SER A 76 9.34 -13.20 -7.84
CA SER A 76 9.07 -13.68 -6.48
C SER A 76 8.28 -15.00 -6.50
N PRO A 77 8.66 -16.02 -5.69
CA PRO A 77 7.89 -17.25 -5.55
C PRO A 77 6.50 -16.99 -4.97
N LYS A 78 6.30 -15.88 -4.24
CA LYS A 78 5.01 -15.46 -3.68
C LYS A 78 3.93 -15.25 -4.75
N ARG A 79 4.33 -14.90 -5.98
CA ARG A 79 3.40 -14.80 -7.12
C ARG A 79 2.75 -16.15 -7.44
N GLN A 80 3.53 -17.23 -7.35
CA GLN A 80 3.03 -18.57 -7.58
C GLN A 80 2.15 -19.06 -6.42
N ILE A 81 2.45 -18.62 -5.19
CA ILE A 81 1.59 -18.89 -4.04
C ILE A 81 0.22 -18.24 -4.25
N LEU A 82 0.19 -16.95 -4.59
CA LEU A 82 -1.05 -16.24 -4.89
C LEU A 82 -1.81 -16.87 -6.07
N PHE A 83 -1.10 -17.24 -7.14
CA PHE A 83 -1.72 -17.93 -8.28
C PHE A 83 -2.35 -19.27 -7.89
N LYS A 84 -1.67 -20.07 -7.06
CA LYS A 84 -2.22 -21.34 -6.57
C LYS A 84 -3.41 -21.13 -5.65
N LYS A 85 -3.42 -20.03 -4.88
CA LYS A 85 -4.50 -19.68 -3.94
C LYS A 85 -5.75 -19.19 -4.66
N ALA A 86 -5.60 -18.21 -5.57
CA ALA A 86 -6.71 -17.51 -6.19
C ALA A 86 -6.98 -17.92 -7.66
N GLY A 87 -6.29 -18.93 -8.17
CA GLY A 87 -6.42 -19.45 -9.54
C GLY A 87 -5.84 -18.56 -10.64
N HIS A 88 -5.47 -17.32 -10.32
CA HIS A 88 -4.86 -16.36 -11.23
C HIS A 88 -3.97 -15.38 -10.44
N PHE A 89 -3.16 -14.61 -11.14
CA PHE A 89 -2.32 -13.58 -10.52
C PHE A 89 -2.85 -12.19 -10.86
N GLN A 90 -3.35 -11.50 -9.83
CA GLN A 90 -3.70 -10.09 -9.85
C GLN A 90 -3.29 -9.48 -8.51
N VAL A 91 -2.91 -8.20 -8.50
CA VAL A 91 -2.60 -7.46 -7.26
C VAL A 91 -3.13 -6.04 -7.37
N PRO A 92 -3.59 -5.42 -6.27
CA PRO A 92 -3.58 -5.91 -4.88
C PRO A 92 -4.53 -7.10 -4.65
N TYR A 93 -4.26 -7.89 -3.62
CA TYR A 93 -5.19 -8.89 -3.06
C TYR A 93 -5.19 -8.76 -1.54
N LEU A 94 -6.36 -8.52 -0.95
CA LEU A 94 -6.56 -8.38 0.48
C LEU A 94 -7.16 -9.67 1.05
N GLU A 95 -6.67 -10.09 2.21
CA GLU A 95 -7.28 -11.14 3.00
C GLU A 95 -7.45 -10.65 4.43
N ASP A 96 -8.69 -10.65 4.92
CA ASP A 96 -9.02 -10.22 6.26
C ASP A 96 -9.42 -11.41 7.13
N PRO A 97 -8.53 -11.90 8.01
CA PRO A 97 -8.83 -13.05 8.87
C PRO A 97 -9.84 -12.73 9.97
N ASN A 98 -10.23 -11.47 10.15
CA ASN A 98 -11.21 -11.04 11.15
C ASN A 98 -12.64 -11.17 10.63
N THR A 99 -12.84 -10.99 9.32
CA THR A 99 -14.17 -11.05 8.66
C THR A 99 -14.31 -12.23 7.69
N GLY A 100 -13.20 -12.86 7.30
CA GLY A 100 -13.16 -13.91 6.28
C GLY A 100 -13.22 -13.39 4.85
N VAL A 101 -13.06 -12.07 4.65
CA VAL A 101 -13.13 -11.42 3.35
C VAL A 101 -11.82 -11.60 2.59
N GLU A 102 -11.94 -11.97 1.31
CA GLU A 102 -10.82 -12.03 0.37
C GLU A 102 -11.22 -11.33 -0.95
N MET A 103 -10.42 -10.37 -1.45
CA MET A 103 -10.80 -9.56 -2.62
C MET A 103 -9.61 -8.92 -3.35
N PHE A 104 -9.80 -8.53 -4.62
CA PHE A 104 -8.74 -7.94 -5.48
C PHE A 104 -8.90 -6.46 -5.79
N GLU A 105 -10.09 -6.03 -6.21
CA GLU A 105 -10.27 -4.73 -6.83
C GLU A 105 -9.87 -3.59 -5.89
N SER A 106 -8.88 -2.79 -6.28
CA SER A 106 -8.25 -1.83 -5.35
C SER A 106 -9.23 -0.78 -4.82
N ALA A 107 -10.22 -0.39 -5.65
CA ALA A 107 -11.26 0.53 -5.23
C ALA A 107 -12.17 -0.11 -4.17
N GLU A 108 -12.62 -1.34 -4.40
CA GLU A 108 -13.44 -2.10 -3.46
C GLU A 108 -12.70 -2.38 -2.16
N ILE A 109 -11.40 -2.69 -2.22
CA ILE A 109 -10.55 -2.85 -1.03
C ILE A 109 -10.52 -1.57 -0.21
N VAL A 110 -10.36 -0.41 -0.86
CA VAL A 110 -10.34 0.88 -0.17
C VAL A 110 -11.68 1.17 0.50
N ASP A 111 -12.78 0.94 -0.23
CA ASP A 111 -14.13 1.15 0.29
C ASP A 111 -14.42 0.21 1.47
N TYR A 112 -14.02 -1.06 1.36
CA TYR A 112 -14.11 -2.05 2.43
C TYR A 112 -13.34 -1.61 3.67
N LEU A 113 -12.04 -1.28 3.55
CA LEU A 113 -11.21 -0.89 4.69
C LEU A 113 -11.80 0.33 5.41
N ARG A 114 -12.32 1.30 4.65
CA ARG A 114 -12.97 2.48 5.23
C ARG A 114 -14.28 2.12 5.92
N ALA A 115 -15.14 1.32 5.29
CA ALA A 115 -16.42 0.93 5.85
C ALA A 115 -16.29 0.06 7.11
N THR A 116 -15.26 -0.79 7.16
CA THR A 116 -15.06 -1.75 8.26
C THR A 116 -14.31 -1.14 9.43
N TYR A 117 -13.28 -0.35 9.17
CA TYR A 117 -12.31 0.03 10.20
C TYR A 117 -12.28 1.52 10.55
N VAL A 118 -12.96 2.41 9.84
CA VAL A 118 -13.08 3.80 10.31
C VAL A 118 -13.90 3.83 11.61
N SER A 119 -13.41 4.59 12.59
CA SER A 119 -14.05 4.78 13.90
C SER A 119 -15.24 5.73 13.84
#